data_AF-A0A520HLE7-F1
#
_entry.id   AF-A0A520HLE7-F1
#
_cell.length_a   1.000
_cell.length_b   1.000
_cell.length_c   1.000
_cell.angle_alpha   90.00
_cell.angle_beta   90.00
_cell.angle_gamma   90.00
#
_symmetry.space_group_name_H-M   'P 1'
#
loop_
_entity.id
_entity.type
_entity.pdbx_description
1 polymer ?
#
loop_
_entity_poly.entity_id
_entity_poly.type
_entity_poly.pdbx_seq_one_letter_code
_entity_poly.pdbx_strand_id
1 'polypeptide(L)'
;MYSYSSSNGYDHSGGYILTSSIANFSDFFAKIAQDRSMNAVVNSLVIDFPIYSVNTFDAVYVAIIFELQDGFNIKTTITIDYIGLTFYDSPGARFIAVLEVLTILWFIFYCRHLYHRLKIKSQRYENTGS
;
A
#
# COMPACT_ATOMS: atom_id res chain seq x y z
N MET A 1 -20.30 -1.47 19.94
CA MET A 1 -20.58 -2.70 19.19
C MET A 1 -19.43 -2.86 18.21
N TYR A 2 -18.55 -3.84 18.42
CA TYR A 2 -17.43 -4.10 17.51
C TYR A 2 -17.95 -4.93 16.34
N SER A 3 -17.66 -4.52 15.12
CA SER A 3 -17.95 -5.32 13.93
C SER A 3 -16.67 -6.04 13.52
N TYR A 4 -16.71 -7.37 13.53
CA TYR A 4 -15.70 -8.17 12.87
C TYR A 4 -15.98 -8.11 11.37
N SER A 5 -15.08 -7.54 10.58
CA SER A 5 -15.16 -7.62 9.12
C SER A 5 -13.90 -8.29 8.59
N SER A 6 -14.06 -9.45 7.96
CA SER A 6 -13.02 -9.98 7.07
C SER A 6 -13.10 -9.19 5.76
N SER A 7 -12.19 -8.25 5.53
CA SER A 7 -12.13 -7.51 4.27
C SER A 7 -11.17 -8.17 3.30
N ASN A 8 -11.69 -8.74 2.21
CA ASN A 8 -10.91 -9.03 1.02
C ASN A 8 -10.62 -7.69 0.32
N GLY A 9 -9.36 -7.23 0.30
CA GLY A 9 -9.03 -5.99 -0.40
C GLY A 9 -7.61 -5.44 -0.30
N TYR A 10 -6.79 -5.89 0.66
CA TYR A 10 -5.34 -5.64 0.70
C TYR A 10 -4.70 -6.81 1.46
N ASP A 11 -4.45 -7.90 0.74
CA ASP A 11 -4.02 -9.18 1.31
C ASP A 11 -2.58 -9.12 1.83
N HIS A 12 -2.45 -8.92 3.14
CA HIS A 12 -1.37 -9.51 3.94
C HIS A 12 -2.02 -10.26 5.12
N SER A 13 -2.28 -11.56 4.94
CA SER A 13 -2.53 -12.58 5.97
C SER A 13 -3.78 -12.44 6.87
N GLY A 14 -4.62 -13.48 6.91
CA GLY A 14 -5.84 -13.55 7.72
C GLY A 14 -5.61 -13.40 9.23
N GLY A 15 -5.77 -12.17 9.73
CA GLY A 15 -5.72 -11.79 11.14
C GLY A 15 -6.99 -11.08 11.63
N TYR A 16 -7.05 -10.79 12.93
CA TYR A 16 -8.15 -10.03 13.53
C TYR A 16 -7.87 -8.53 13.45
N ILE A 17 -8.75 -7.78 12.78
CA ILE A 17 -8.65 -6.32 12.68
C ILE A 17 -9.56 -5.70 13.75
N LEU A 18 -8.98 -4.82 14.58
CA LEU A 18 -9.72 -4.05 15.56
C LEU A 18 -9.53 -2.55 15.26
N THR A 19 -10.63 -1.82 15.10
CA THR A 19 -10.62 -0.39 14.84
C THR A 19 -11.03 0.39 16.09
N SER A 20 -10.31 1.48 16.37
CA SER A 20 -10.59 2.37 17.50
C SER A 20 -10.56 3.83 17.06
N SER A 21 -11.33 4.66 17.76
CA SER A 21 -11.24 6.12 17.62
C SER A 21 -10.24 6.68 18.61
N ILE A 22 -9.62 7.81 18.26
CA ILE A 22 -8.66 8.52 19.12
C ILE A 22 -9.27 8.83 20.50
N ALA A 23 -10.56 9.20 20.54
CA ALA A 23 -11.26 9.57 21.77
C ALA A 23 -11.32 8.45 22.82
N ASN A 24 -11.29 7.19 22.39
CA ASN A 24 -11.45 6.03 23.26
C ASN A 24 -10.23 5.11 23.23
N PHE A 25 -9.08 5.62 22.78
CA PHE A 25 -7.88 4.81 22.54
C PHE A 25 -7.38 4.12 23.82
N SER A 26 -7.32 4.84 24.95
CA SER A 26 -6.89 4.28 26.24
C SER A 26 -7.80 3.14 26.72
N ASP A 27 -9.11 3.36 26.66
CA ASP A 27 -10.12 2.41 27.14
C ASP A 27 -10.18 1.17 26.26
N PHE A 28 -9.92 1.35 24.96
CA PHE A 28 -9.82 0.27 24.00
C PHE A 28 -8.64 -0.66 24.31
N PHE A 29 -7.43 -0.11 24.51
CA PHE A 29 -6.27 -0.92 24.89
C PHE A 29 -6.43 -1.58 26.26
N ALA A 30 -7.04 -0.89 27.23
CA ALA A 30 -7.32 -1.46 28.54
C ALA A 30 -8.24 -2.68 28.47
N LYS A 31 -9.27 -2.63 27.60
CA LYS A 31 -10.18 -3.75 27.37
C LYS A 31 -9.51 -4.91 26.65
N ILE A 32 -8.66 -4.62 25.67
CA ILE A 32 -7.88 -5.64 24.95
C ILE A 32 -6.91 -6.35 25.90
N ALA A 33 -6.22 -5.61 26.77
CA ALA A 33 -5.31 -6.19 27.75
C ALA A 33 -6.02 -7.08 28.79
N GLN A 34 -7.30 -6.81 29.07
CA GLN A 34 -8.13 -7.64 29.94
C GLN A 34 -8.66 -8.90 29.23
N ASP A 35 -8.74 -8.88 27.89
CA ASP A 35 -9.19 -10.00 27.09
C ASP A 35 -8.08 -11.06 26.98
N ARG A 36 -8.21 -12.13 27.77
CA ARG A 36 -7.24 -13.23 27.83
C ARG A 36 -7.12 -14.01 26.52
N SER A 37 -8.00 -13.78 25.54
CA SER A 37 -7.92 -14.44 24.23
C SER A 37 -6.66 -14.07 23.42
N MET A 38 -6.00 -12.94 23.72
CA MET A 38 -4.72 -12.56 23.06
C MET A 38 -3.48 -13.32 23.56
N ASN A 39 -3.55 -14.01 24.70
CA ASN A 39 -2.34 -14.42 25.43
C ASN A 39 -1.64 -15.71 24.95
N ALA A 40 -2.08 -16.38 23.88
CA ALA A 40 -1.49 -17.68 23.50
C ALA A 40 -1.15 -17.91 22.02
N VAL A 41 -1.63 -17.08 21.08
CA VAL A 41 -1.49 -17.38 19.63
C VAL A 41 -1.21 -16.13 18.77
N VAL A 42 -0.75 -15.02 19.36
CA VAL A 42 -0.44 -13.80 18.60
C VAL A 42 1.04 -13.77 18.26
N ASN A 43 1.36 -14.11 17.01
CA ASN A 43 2.74 -14.09 16.50
C ASN A 43 3.18 -12.67 16.10
N SER A 44 2.23 -11.80 15.74
CA SER A 44 2.52 -10.42 15.36
C SER A 44 1.34 -9.50 15.68
N LEU A 45 1.64 -8.29 16.15
CA LEU A 45 0.70 -7.19 16.31
C LEU A 45 1.11 -6.05 15.39
N VAL A 46 0.17 -5.55 14.58
CA VAL A 46 0.37 -4.40 13.71
C VAL A 46 -0.55 -3.28 14.19
N ILE A 47 0.02 -2.09 14.35
CA ILE A 47 -0.70 -0.84 14.63
C ILE A 47 -0.41 0.10 13.48
N ASP A 48 -1.43 0.43 12.70
CA ASP A 48 -1.32 1.30 11.55
C ASP A 48 -2.25 2.51 11.65
N PHE A 49 -1.80 3.65 11.18
CA PHE A 49 -2.62 4.85 11.12
C PHE A 49 -2.11 5.84 10.07
N PRO A 50 -3.01 6.49 9.31
CA PRO A 50 -2.66 7.59 8.44
C PRO A 50 -2.57 8.91 9.22
N ILE A 51 -1.60 9.74 8.88
CA ILE A 51 -1.48 11.15 9.29
C ILE A 51 -1.60 12.00 8.02
N TYR A 52 -2.49 12.98 8.03
CA TYR A 52 -2.66 13.90 6.92
C TYR A 52 -2.20 15.32 7.31
N SER A 53 -1.35 15.91 6.48
CA SER A 53 -0.90 17.29 6.62
C SER A 53 -1.72 18.19 5.70
N VAL A 54 -2.57 19.04 6.29
CA VAL A 54 -3.30 20.07 5.54
C VAL A 54 -2.39 21.15 4.94
N ASN A 55 -1.18 21.34 5.47
CA ASN A 55 -0.26 22.39 5.01
C ASN A 55 0.51 21.97 3.76
N THR A 56 0.91 20.71 3.69
CA THR A 56 1.71 20.17 2.58
C THR A 56 0.88 19.29 1.64
N PHE A 57 -0.37 19.01 2.00
CA PHE A 57 -1.25 18.08 1.30
C PHE A 57 -0.68 16.66 1.17
N ASP A 58 0.27 16.30 2.03
CA ASP A 58 0.84 14.94 2.06
C ASP A 58 0.08 14.06 3.04
N ALA A 59 -0.04 12.78 2.70
CA ALA A 59 -0.38 11.75 3.66
C ALA A 59 0.88 10.97 4.04
N VAL A 60 1.01 10.65 5.32
CA VAL A 60 2.02 9.75 5.84
C VAL A 60 1.31 8.56 6.44
N TYR A 61 1.63 7.37 5.98
CA TYR A 61 1.15 6.14 6.58
C TYR A 61 2.22 5.61 7.53
N VAL A 62 1.84 5.42 8.79
CA VAL A 62 2.73 4.88 9.82
C VAL A 62 2.22 3.50 10.18
N ALA A 63 3.10 2.50 10.14
CA ALA A 63 2.83 1.19 10.69
C ALA A 63 3.91 0.79 11.70
N ILE A 64 3.47 0.30 12.84
CA ILE A 64 4.30 -0.22 13.93
C ILE A 64 3.99 -1.69 14.06
N ILE A 65 4.99 -2.53 13.85
CA ILE A 65 4.90 -3.98 13.82
C ILE A 65 5.67 -4.53 15.01
N PHE A 66 5.00 -5.31 15.84
CA PHE A 66 5.59 -6.08 16.93
C PHE A 66 5.54 -7.55 16.55
N GLU A 67 6.69 -8.18 16.38
CA GLU A 67 6.81 -9.60 16.06
C GLU A 67 7.32 -10.35 17.29
N LEU A 68 6.60 -11.39 17.71
CA LEU A 68 7.05 -12.29 18.76
C LEU A 68 8.03 -13.29 18.15
N GLN A 69 9.26 -13.32 18.67
CA GLN A 69 10.29 -14.26 18.27
C GLN A 69 10.42 -15.40 19.29
N ASP A 70 11.11 -16.46 18.88
CA ASP A 70 11.45 -17.58 19.76
C ASP A 70 12.10 -17.07 21.05
N GLY A 71 11.63 -17.59 22.19
CA GLY A 71 12.14 -17.21 23.52
C GLY A 71 11.57 -15.92 24.10
N PHE A 72 10.35 -15.52 23.72
CA PHE A 72 9.65 -14.32 24.23
C PHE A 72 10.33 -12.98 23.89
N ASN A 73 11.28 -12.97 22.96
CA ASN A 73 11.85 -11.73 22.44
C ASN A 73 10.84 -11.03 21.53
N ILE A 74 10.73 -9.71 21.65
CA ILE A 74 9.85 -8.90 20.80
C ILE A 74 10.74 -8.08 19.86
N LYS A 75 10.53 -8.23 18.55
CA LYS A 75 11.14 -7.37 17.53
C LYS A 75 10.14 -6.29 17.14
N THR A 76 10.55 -5.03 17.26
CA THR A 76 9.73 -3.88 16.84
C THR A 76 10.28 -3.31 15.53
N THR A 77 9.40 -3.17 14.53
CA THR A 77 9.69 -2.52 13.25
C THR A 77 8.75 -1.35 13.07
N ILE A 78 9.27 -0.20 12.64
CA ILE A 78 8.46 0.98 12.33
C ILE A 78 8.68 1.30 10.85
N THR A 79 7.60 1.38 10.09
CA THR A 79 7.60 1.84 8.70
C THR A 79 6.85 3.17 8.60
N ILE A 80 7.43 4.09 7.84
CA ILE A 80 6.88 5.41 7.60
C ILE A 80 6.89 5.61 6.09
N ASP A 81 5.71 5.53 5.48
CA ASP A 81 5.53 5.67 4.04
C ASP A 81 4.93 7.03 3.73
N TYR A 82 5.66 7.81 2.94
CA TYR A 82 5.21 9.10 2.44
C TYR A 82 4.40 8.90 1.17
N ILE A 83 3.12 9.27 1.24
CA ILE A 83 2.20 9.24 0.12
C ILE A 83 1.96 10.69 -0.30
N GLY A 84 2.68 11.10 -1.35
CA GLY A 84 2.37 12.36 -2.02
C GLY A 84 0.98 12.25 -2.63
N LEU A 85 0.00 12.91 -2.02
CA LEU A 85 -1.33 13.02 -2.61
C LEU A 85 -1.24 14.12 -3.66
N THR A 86 -1.17 13.73 -4.93
CA THR A 86 -1.17 14.68 -6.05
C THR A 86 -2.53 15.36 -6.13
N PHE A 87 -2.66 16.52 -5.49
CA PHE A 87 -3.73 17.45 -5.78
C PHE A 87 -3.30 18.34 -6.95
N TYR A 88 -4.07 18.37 -8.04
CA TYR A 88 -3.84 19.22 -9.22
C TYR A 88 -4.07 20.72 -8.95
N ASP A 89 -3.96 21.14 -7.70
CA ASP A 89 -4.25 22.50 -7.25
C ASP A 89 -3.08 23.45 -7.52
N SER A 90 -1.83 22.94 -7.48
CA SER A 90 -0.66 23.76 -7.80
C SER A 90 -0.33 23.76 -9.31
N PRO A 91 0.20 24.87 -9.86
CA PRO A 91 0.70 24.89 -11.24
C PRO A 91 1.78 23.83 -11.51
N GLY A 92 2.61 23.51 -10.51
CA GLY A 92 3.60 22.44 -10.60
C GLY A 92 2.98 21.05 -10.75
N ALA A 93 1.94 20.73 -9.97
CA ALA A 93 1.21 19.48 -10.10
C ALA A 93 0.52 19.34 -11.47
N ARG A 94 -0.03 20.44 -12.02
CA ARG A 94 -0.60 20.46 -13.38
C ARG A 94 0.45 20.23 -14.46
N PHE A 95 1.65 20.80 -14.28
CA PHE A 95 2.76 20.55 -15.20
C PHE A 95 3.19 19.07 -15.18
N ILE A 96 3.30 18.47 -13.99
CA ILE A 96 3.58 17.04 -13.84
C ILE A 96 2.49 16.20 -14.54
N ALA A 97 1.21 16.55 -14.38
CA ALA A 97 0.10 15.89 -15.07
C ALA A 97 0.27 15.88 -16.60
N VAL A 98 0.67 17.02 -17.17
CA VAL A 98 0.93 17.14 -18.61
C VAL A 98 2.11 16.24 -19.00
N LEU A 99 3.18 16.20 -18.20
CA LEU A 99 4.32 15.31 -18.45
C LEU A 99 3.93 13.83 -18.38
N GLU A 100 3.05 13.43 -17.45
CA GLU A 100 2.53 12.07 -17.38
C GLU A 100 1.75 11.69 -18.64
N VAL A 101 0.85 12.57 -19.11
CA VAL A 101 0.11 12.37 -20.37
C VAL A 101 1.06 12.25 -21.56
N LEU A 102 2.06 13.12 -21.67
CA LEU A 102 3.06 13.06 -22.74
C LEU A 102 3.88 11.76 -22.67
N THR A 103 4.23 11.30 -21.47
CA THR A 103 4.96 10.05 -21.25
C THR A 103 4.13 8.84 -21.68
N ILE A 104 2.83 8.82 -21.37
CA ILE A 104 1.91 7.77 -21.81
C ILE A 104 1.79 7.75 -23.34
N LEU A 105 1.61 8.91 -23.99
CA LEU A 105 1.54 8.99 -25.45
C LEU A 105 2.83 8.51 -26.11
N TRP A 106 3.98 8.89 -25.56
CA TRP A 106 5.29 8.40 -26.03
C TRP A 106 5.40 6.88 -25.86
N PHE A 107 4.97 6.33 -24.74
CA PHE A 107 4.98 4.89 -24.48
C PHE A 107 4.10 4.13 -25.50
N ILE A 108 2.89 4.64 -25.79
CA ILE A 108 2.01 4.06 -26.82
C ILE A 108 2.70 4.07 -28.19
N PHE A 109 3.31 5.20 -28.56
CA PHE A 109 4.05 5.33 -29.81
C PHE A 109 5.21 4.32 -29.89
N TYR A 110 5.97 4.18 -28.80
CA TYR A 110 7.07 3.21 -28.69
C TYR A 110 6.57 1.77 -28.88
N CYS A 111 5.51 1.37 -28.17
CA CYS A 111 4.89 0.05 -28.29
C CYS A 111 4.42 -0.24 -29.71
N ARG A 112 3.80 0.74 -30.39
CA ARG A 112 3.39 0.60 -31.80
C ARG A 112 4.58 0.39 -32.73
N HIS A 113 5.65 1.14 -32.55
CA HIS A 113 6.87 1.00 -33.34
C HIS A 113 7.57 -0.35 -33.08
N LEU A 114 7.62 -0.78 -31.82
CA LEU A 114 8.14 -2.10 -31.44
C LEU A 114 7.31 -3.23 -32.07
N TYR A 115 5.98 -3.16 -31.99
CA TYR A 115 5.08 -4.11 -32.63
C TYR A 115 5.32 -4.21 -34.14
N HIS A 116 5.45 -3.08 -34.83
CA HIS A 116 5.71 -3.07 -36.27
C HIS A 116 7.05 -3.74 -36.63
N ARG A 117 8.11 -3.48 -35.85
CA ARG A 117 9.42 -4.14 -36.03
C ARG A 117 9.34 -5.65 -35.80
N LEU A 118 8.57 -6.09 -34.81
CA LEU A 118 8.37 -7.52 -34.52
C LEU A 118 7.57 -8.21 -35.64
N LYS A 119 6.52 -7.57 -36.16
CA LYS A 119 5.69 -8.09 -37.26
C LYS A 119 6.48 -8.29 -38.56
N ILE A 120 7.40 -7.39 -38.90
CA ILE A 120 8.27 -7.55 -40.08
C ILE A 120 9.18 -8.78 -39.92
N LYS A 121 9.71 -9.02 -38.71
CA LYS A 121 10.56 -10.18 -38.46
C LYS A 121 9.78 -11.49 -38.54
N SER A 122 8.57 -11.56 -37.98
CA SER A 122 7.75 -12.78 -38.04
C SER A 122 7.39 -13.18 -39.49
N GLN A 123 7.04 -12.21 -40.34
CA GLN A 123 6.79 -12.46 -41.77
C GLN A 123 8.01 -12.98 -42.52
N ARG A 124 9.24 -12.62 -42.12
CA ARG A 124 10.45 -13.17 -42.72
C ARG A 124 10.62 -14.65 -42.35
N TYR A 125 10.37 -15.02 -41.09
CA TYR A 125 10.45 -16.42 -40.66
C TYR A 125 9.42 -17.32 -41.36
N GLU A 126 8.20 -16.84 -41.57
CA GLU A 126 7.19 -17.57 -42.37
C GLU A 126 7.63 -17.79 -43.82
N ASN A 127 8.35 -16.82 -44.42
CA ASN A 127 8.81 -16.89 -45.81
C ASN A 127 10.13 -17.67 -46.02
N THR A 128 10.86 -18.02 -44.96
CA THR A 128 12.10 -18.81 -45.03
C THR A 128 11.94 -20.25 -44.49
N GLY A 129 10.73 -20.65 -44.13
CA GLY A 129 10.40 -21.95 -43.52
C GLY A 129 9.75 -22.96 -44.45
N SER A 130 9.89 -22.82 -45.76
CA SER A 130 9.49 -23.80 -46.80
C SER A 130 10.69 -24.19 -47.65
#